data_AF-A0A8C0R3B5-F1
#
_entry.id   AF-A0A8C0R3B5-F1
#
_cell.length_a   1.000
_cell.length_b   1.000
_cell.length_c   1.000
_cell.angle_alpha   90.00
_cell.angle_beta   90.00
_cell.angle_gamma   90.00
#
_symmetry.space_group_name_H-M   'P 1'
#
loop_
_entity.id
_entity.type
_entity.pdbx_description
1 polymer ?
#
loop_
_entity_poly.entity_id
_entity_poly.type
_entity_poly.pdbx_seq_one_letter_code
_entity_poly.pdbx_strand_id
1 'polypeptide(L)'
;MAKAYKEKMKELSMLSLICSCFYPEPRNINIYTYDDMEVKQINKRASGQAFELILKPPSPISEAPRTLASPKKKDLSLEEIQKKLEAAEERRKSQEAQVLKQLAEKREHEREVLQKALEENNNFSKMAEEKLILKMEQIKENREANLAAIIERLRGMLRRCAGTRSSRWNCLAEAMEGMARPTIRKSPCLYYNGSCDISMGNV
;
A
#
# COMPACT_ATOMS: atom_id res chain seq x y z
N MET A 1 -75.25 71.38 17.43
CA MET A 1 -74.92 70.94 18.81
C MET A 1 -73.41 70.76 19.06
N ALA A 2 -72.64 70.10 18.18
CA ALA A 2 -71.21 69.82 18.43
C ALA A 2 -70.27 71.05 18.49
N LYS A 3 -70.54 72.12 17.73
CA LYS A 3 -69.67 73.31 17.67
C LYS A 3 -69.70 74.15 18.96
N ALA A 4 -70.89 74.37 19.51
CA ALA A 4 -71.09 75.08 20.77
C ALA A 4 -70.56 74.30 21.98
N TYR A 5 -70.72 72.97 21.98
CA TYR A 5 -70.12 72.09 23.00
C TYR A 5 -68.57 72.12 22.94
N LYS A 6 -67.99 72.15 21.73
CA LYS A 6 -66.53 72.28 21.54
C LYS A 6 -65.99 73.61 22.05
N GLU A 7 -66.73 74.71 21.90
CA GLU A 7 -66.38 76.01 22.47
C GLU A 7 -66.50 76.04 23.99
N LYS A 8 -67.58 75.49 24.55
CA LYS A 8 -67.73 75.38 26.01
C LYS A 8 -66.67 74.48 26.66
N MET A 9 -66.23 73.44 25.97
CA MET A 9 -65.13 72.58 26.42
C MET A 9 -63.77 73.27 26.38
N LYS A 10 -63.60 74.36 25.62
CA LYS A 10 -62.38 75.19 25.64
C LYS A 10 -62.33 76.15 26.83
N GLU A 11 -63.47 76.51 27.42
CA GLU A 11 -63.56 77.43 28.57
C GLU A 11 -63.26 76.76 29.92
N LEU A 12 -63.23 75.42 29.97
CA LEU A 12 -62.76 74.68 31.14
C LEU A 12 -61.23 74.73 31.18
N SER A 13 -60.70 75.54 32.09
CA SER A 13 -59.29 75.95 32.25
C SER A 13 -58.23 74.82 32.31
N MET A 14 -58.60 73.55 32.33
CA MET A 14 -57.69 72.41 32.43
C MET A 14 -57.65 71.55 31.16
N LEU A 15 -58.62 71.67 30.25
CA LEU A 15 -58.69 70.82 29.04
C LEU A 15 -57.64 71.20 27.98
N SER A 16 -57.15 72.44 28.01
CA SER A 16 -56.04 72.91 27.17
C SER A 16 -54.69 72.24 27.48
N LEU A 17 -54.52 71.70 28.69
CA LEU A 17 -53.31 70.97 29.08
C LEU A 17 -53.34 69.48 28.68
N ILE A 18 -54.53 68.88 28.55
CA ILE A 18 -54.69 67.43 28.46
C ILE A 18 -54.79 66.95 26.99
N CYS A 19 -55.18 67.82 26.05
CA CYS A 19 -55.38 67.42 24.66
C CYS A 19 -54.99 68.51 23.65
N SER A 20 -53.89 68.29 22.92
CA SER A 20 -53.38 69.19 21.88
C SER A 20 -54.28 69.28 20.63
N CYS A 21 -55.28 68.43 20.50
CA CYS A 21 -56.25 68.42 19.39
C CYS A 21 -57.23 69.62 19.40
N PHE A 22 -57.33 70.37 20.51
CA PHE A 22 -58.26 71.51 20.62
C PHE A 22 -57.66 72.87 20.21
N TYR A 23 -56.33 72.97 20.20
CA TYR A 23 -55.55 74.12 19.72
C TYR A 23 -54.27 73.61 19.02
N PRO A 24 -54.31 73.37 17.70
CA PRO A 24 -53.11 73.05 16.93
C PRO A 24 -52.33 74.35 16.68
N GLU A 25 -51.75 74.92 17.73
CA GLU A 25 -50.75 75.96 17.55
C GLU A 25 -49.41 75.26 17.25
N PRO A 26 -48.73 75.57 16.14
CA PRO A 26 -47.42 74.99 15.83
C PRO A 26 -46.39 75.63 16.75
N ARG A 27 -46.33 75.17 18.00
CA ARG A 27 -45.25 75.53 18.89
C ARG A 27 -43.98 74.98 18.26
N ASN A 28 -43.04 75.86 17.99
CA ASN A 28 -41.72 75.52 17.47
C ASN A 28 -40.94 74.82 18.61
N ILE A 29 -41.10 73.50 18.73
CA ILE A 29 -40.49 72.62 19.76
C ILE A 29 -39.02 72.40 19.41
N ASN A 30 -38.23 73.47 19.26
CA ASN A 30 -36.83 73.33 18.90
C ASN A 30 -35.87 73.26 20.08
N ILE A 31 -36.34 73.31 21.33
CA ILE A 31 -35.71 72.82 22.58
C ILE A 31 -36.67 73.18 23.73
N TYR A 32 -37.15 72.20 24.50
CA TYR A 32 -37.75 72.45 25.82
C TYR A 32 -36.69 72.10 26.86
N THR A 33 -36.19 73.09 27.60
CA THR A 33 -35.35 72.89 28.78
C THR A 33 -36.22 73.12 30.01
N TYR A 34 -36.42 72.08 30.81
CA TYR A 34 -36.99 72.15 32.15
C TYR A 34 -35.94 71.53 33.05
N ASP A 35 -35.49 72.22 34.09
CA ASP A 35 -34.21 72.13 34.86
C ASP A 35 -33.36 70.82 34.86
N ASP A 36 -33.90 69.63 34.57
CA ASP A 36 -33.19 68.34 34.47
C ASP A 36 -33.53 67.48 33.22
N MET A 37 -34.24 67.99 32.21
CA MET A 37 -34.65 67.26 31.01
C MET A 37 -34.30 68.01 29.73
N GLU A 38 -33.46 67.41 28.88
CA GLU A 38 -33.14 67.91 27.54
C GLU A 38 -33.65 66.91 26.48
N VAL A 39 -34.52 67.38 25.58
CA VAL A 39 -35.03 66.58 24.46
C VAL A 39 -34.42 67.07 23.15
N LYS A 40 -33.61 66.23 22.50
CA LYS A 40 -33.05 66.49 21.17
C LYS A 40 -33.86 65.75 20.12
N GLN A 41 -34.48 66.49 19.22
CA GLN A 41 -35.24 65.88 18.15
C GLN A 41 -34.29 65.25 17.12
N ILE A 42 -34.45 63.95 16.83
CA ILE A 42 -33.59 63.24 15.88
C ILE A 42 -34.20 63.29 14.49
N ASN A 43 -35.42 62.77 14.32
CA ASN A 43 -36.04 62.65 13.00
C ASN A 43 -37.57 62.60 13.11
N LYS A 44 -38.26 63.22 12.13
CA LYS A 44 -39.71 63.10 11.95
C LYS A 44 -39.98 62.48 10.60
N ARG A 45 -40.81 61.43 10.58
CA ARG A 45 -41.25 60.71 9.39
C ARG A 45 -42.78 60.67 9.38
N ALA A 46 -43.39 60.39 8.24
CA ALA A 46 -44.86 60.24 8.15
C ALA A 46 -45.41 59.15 9.09
N SER A 47 -44.59 58.15 9.43
CA SER A 47 -44.93 57.06 10.35
C SER A 47 -44.71 57.37 11.84
N GLY A 48 -44.07 58.51 12.19
CA GLY A 48 -43.81 58.84 13.58
C GLY A 48 -42.63 59.79 13.80
N GLN A 49 -42.34 60.06 15.07
CA GLN A 49 -41.30 61.02 15.49
C GLN A 49 -40.34 60.34 16.46
N ALA A 50 -39.04 60.60 16.28
CA ALA A 50 -37.97 60.09 17.14
C ALA A 50 -37.20 61.26 17.76
N PHE A 51 -36.91 61.13 19.05
CA PHE A 51 -36.16 62.08 19.84
C PHE A 51 -35.27 61.36 20.84
N GLU A 52 -34.16 62.00 21.20
CA GLU A 52 -33.28 61.61 22.29
C GLU A 52 -33.70 62.40 23.53
N LEU A 53 -33.87 61.71 24.66
CA LEU A 53 -34.17 62.34 25.95
C LEU A 53 -32.97 62.15 26.87
N ILE A 54 -32.32 63.25 27.23
CA ILE A 54 -31.17 63.30 28.13
C ILE A 54 -31.68 63.83 29.47
N LEU A 55 -31.75 62.95 30.47
CA LEU A 55 -32.12 63.29 31.85
C LEU A 55 -30.92 63.70 32.70
N LYS A 56 -29.71 63.33 32.27
CA LYS A 56 -28.46 63.69 32.93
C LYS A 56 -27.37 63.73 31.87
N PRO A 57 -26.55 64.79 31.78
CA PRO A 57 -25.43 64.81 30.86
C PRO A 57 -24.48 63.65 31.21
N PRO A 58 -23.83 63.03 30.20
CA PRO A 58 -22.88 61.97 30.44
C PRO A 58 -21.82 62.47 31.43
N SER A 59 -21.61 61.72 32.52
CA SER A 59 -20.60 62.07 33.51
C SER A 59 -19.22 62.03 32.85
N PRO A 60 -18.31 62.98 33.13
CA PRO A 60 -17.00 63.07 32.47
C PRO A 60 -16.06 61.88 32.76
N ILE A 61 -16.52 60.87 33.50
CA ILE A 61 -15.76 59.68 33.88
C ILE A 61 -16.60 58.44 33.58
N SER A 62 -16.85 58.16 32.31
CA SER A 62 -17.20 56.82 31.84
C SER A 62 -17.19 56.82 30.31
N GLU A 63 -15.99 56.85 29.72
CA GLU A 63 -15.80 56.06 28.50
C GLU A 63 -16.26 54.63 28.85
N ALA A 64 -17.17 54.08 28.04
CA ALA A 64 -17.75 52.75 28.22
C ALA A 64 -16.71 51.72 28.71
N PRO A 65 -17.10 50.71 29.51
CA PRO A 65 -16.18 49.66 29.96
C PRO A 65 -15.36 49.20 28.76
N ARG A 66 -14.05 49.44 28.82
CA ARG A 66 -13.11 48.99 27.80
C ARG A 66 -13.21 47.48 27.80
N THR A 67 -14.12 46.93 26.99
CA THR A 67 -14.03 45.56 26.53
C THR A 67 -12.60 45.46 26.04
N LEU A 68 -11.81 44.57 26.65
CA LEU A 68 -10.43 44.34 26.26
C LEU A 68 -10.46 44.19 24.75
N ALA A 69 -10.03 45.23 24.05
CA ALA A 69 -10.22 45.32 22.62
C ALA A 69 -9.42 44.16 22.08
N SER A 70 -10.12 43.09 21.69
CA SER A 70 -9.50 42.00 20.95
C SER A 70 -8.75 42.70 19.82
N PRO A 71 -7.44 42.43 19.65
CA PRO A 71 -6.64 43.11 18.64
C PRO A 71 -7.45 43.11 17.37
N LYS A 72 -7.72 44.30 16.79
CA LYS A 72 -8.54 44.43 15.58
C LYS A 72 -7.97 43.41 14.60
N LYS A 73 -8.68 42.28 14.41
CA LYS A 73 -8.22 41.23 13.51
C LYS A 73 -8.13 41.93 12.16
N LYS A 74 -6.94 41.99 11.58
CA LYS A 74 -6.80 42.43 10.19
C LYS A 74 -7.76 41.57 9.39
N ASP A 75 -8.60 42.22 8.58
CA ASP A 75 -9.52 41.50 7.71
C ASP A 75 -8.70 40.56 6.83
N LEU A 76 -8.94 39.25 6.99
CA LEU A 76 -8.25 38.23 6.20
C LEU A 76 -8.60 38.48 4.74
N SER A 77 -7.59 38.54 3.87
CA SER A 77 -7.84 38.71 2.44
C SER A 77 -8.53 37.46 1.87
N LEU A 78 -9.26 37.62 0.77
CA LEU A 78 -9.89 36.49 0.07
C LEU A 78 -8.87 35.38 -0.25
N GLU A 79 -7.65 35.78 -0.59
CA GLU A 79 -6.54 34.89 -0.95
C GLU A 79 -6.03 34.09 0.26
N GLU A 80 -5.94 34.70 1.44
CA GLU A 80 -5.57 34.01 2.68
C GLU A 80 -6.64 33.00 3.11
N ILE A 81 -7.92 33.29 2.88
CA ILE A 81 -9.04 32.38 3.14
C ILE A 81 -8.95 31.18 2.19
N GLN A 82 -8.79 31.42 0.89
CA GLN A 82 -8.64 30.37 -0.12
C GLN A 82 -7.46 29.46 0.18
N LYS A 83 -6.29 30.04 0.51
CA LYS A 83 -5.09 29.28 0.86
C LYS A 83 -5.30 28.37 2.07
N LYS A 84 -6.07 28.81 3.09
CA LYS A 84 -6.40 27.97 4.26
C LYS A 84 -7.33 26.82 3.91
N LEU A 85 -8.31 27.05 3.01
CA LEU A 85 -9.21 26.01 2.53
C LEU A 85 -8.46 24.97 1.69
N GLU A 86 -7.61 25.41 0.78
CA GLU A 86 -6.76 24.55 -0.04
C GLU A 86 -5.81 23.71 0.81
N ALA A 87 -5.15 24.31 1.81
CA ALA A 87 -4.29 23.58 2.73
C ALA A 87 -5.06 22.51 3.55
N ALA A 88 -6.34 22.76 3.87
CA ALA A 88 -7.18 21.74 4.53
C ALA A 88 -7.59 20.62 3.57
N GLU A 89 -7.85 20.95 2.31
CA GLU A 89 -8.12 19.98 1.26
C GLU A 89 -6.91 19.10 0.95
N GLU A 90 -5.70 19.67 0.85
CA GLU A 90 -4.48 18.90 0.62
C GLU A 90 -4.18 17.94 1.78
N ARG A 91 -4.45 18.34 3.04
CA ARG A 91 -4.35 17.42 4.17
C ARG A 91 -5.33 16.25 4.07
N ARG A 92 -6.57 16.52 3.64
CA ARG A 92 -7.58 15.46 3.41
C ARG A 92 -7.13 14.51 2.31
N LYS A 93 -6.71 15.05 1.15
CA LYS A 93 -6.20 14.25 0.01
C LYS A 93 -4.97 13.44 0.39
N SER A 94 -4.04 14.01 1.14
CA SER A 94 -2.84 13.32 1.61
C SER A 94 -3.18 12.13 2.51
N GLN A 95 -4.14 12.29 3.44
CA GLN A 95 -4.58 11.18 4.28
C GLN A 95 -5.26 10.09 3.45
N GLU A 96 -6.15 10.47 2.52
CA GLU A 96 -6.81 9.53 1.62
C GLU A 96 -5.80 8.77 0.76
N ALA A 97 -4.84 9.46 0.15
CA ALA A 97 -3.77 8.85 -0.63
C ALA A 97 -2.93 7.87 0.19
N GLN A 98 -2.63 8.19 1.45
CA GLN A 98 -1.91 7.28 2.35
C GLN A 98 -2.71 6.01 2.64
N VAL A 99 -4.01 6.13 2.88
CA VAL A 99 -4.90 4.98 3.10
C VAL A 99 -4.98 4.13 1.83
N LEU A 100 -5.17 4.74 0.66
CA LEU A 100 -5.20 4.04 -0.62
C LEU A 100 -3.90 3.30 -0.91
N LYS A 101 -2.75 3.92 -0.61
CA LYS A 101 -1.44 3.28 -0.73
C LYS A 101 -1.33 2.03 0.13
N GLN A 102 -1.70 2.11 1.42
CA GLN A 102 -1.69 0.95 2.32
C GLN A 102 -2.64 -0.17 1.86
N LEU A 103 -3.80 0.18 1.30
CA LEU A 103 -4.72 -0.79 0.73
C LEU A 103 -4.13 -1.46 -0.52
N ALA A 104 -3.47 -0.70 -1.39
CA ALA A 104 -2.80 -1.24 -2.57
C ALA A 104 -1.65 -2.19 -2.18
N GLU A 105 -0.82 -1.82 -1.21
CA GLU A 105 0.25 -2.66 -0.66
C GLU A 105 -0.31 -3.98 -0.09
N LYS A 106 -1.44 -3.95 0.64
CA LYS A 106 -2.09 -5.17 1.14
C LYS A 106 -2.59 -6.06 0.00
N ARG A 107 -3.19 -5.48 -1.04
CA ARG A 107 -3.65 -6.23 -2.23
C ARG A 107 -2.50 -6.84 -2.99
N GLU A 108 -1.36 -6.16 -3.07
CA GLU A 108 -0.15 -6.70 -3.68
C GLU A 108 0.40 -7.87 -2.87
N HIS A 109 0.51 -7.72 -1.55
CA HIS A 109 0.97 -8.79 -0.68
C HIS A 109 0.08 -10.05 -0.76
N GLU A 110 -1.24 -9.89 -0.82
CA GLU A 110 -2.17 -11.02 -1.04
C GLU A 110 -1.87 -11.77 -2.36
N ARG A 111 -1.54 -11.04 -3.44
CA ARG A 111 -1.16 -11.65 -4.72
C ARG A 111 0.18 -12.38 -4.62
N GLU A 112 1.18 -11.77 -3.97
CA GLU A 112 2.50 -12.37 -3.77
C GLU A 112 2.41 -13.68 -2.98
N VAL A 113 1.60 -13.71 -1.92
CA VAL A 113 1.41 -14.92 -1.10
C VAL A 113 0.78 -16.04 -1.92
N LEU A 114 -0.25 -15.74 -2.72
CA LEU A 114 -0.89 -16.74 -3.59
C LEU A 114 0.07 -17.25 -4.67
N GLN A 115 0.81 -16.34 -5.30
CA GLN A 115 1.81 -16.69 -6.30
C GLN A 115 2.90 -17.58 -5.71
N LYS A 116 3.44 -17.22 -4.54
CA LYS A 116 4.47 -18.00 -3.86
C LYS A 116 3.99 -19.41 -3.50
N ALA A 117 2.75 -19.54 -3.02
CA ALA A 117 2.17 -20.85 -2.73
C ALA A 117 2.07 -21.74 -3.98
N LEU A 118 1.73 -21.16 -5.13
CA LEU A 118 1.70 -21.88 -6.42
C LEU A 118 3.11 -22.25 -6.89
N GLU A 119 4.07 -21.34 -6.79
CA GLU A 119 5.46 -21.56 -7.15
C GLU A 119 6.10 -22.68 -6.33
N GLU A 120 5.89 -22.70 -5.01
CA GLU A 120 6.40 -23.74 -4.13
C GLU A 120 5.81 -25.12 -4.46
N ASN A 121 4.51 -25.19 -4.77
CA ASN A 121 3.86 -26.44 -5.19
C ASN A 121 4.46 -26.97 -6.51
N ASN A 122 4.61 -26.08 -7.49
CA ASN A 122 5.23 -26.42 -8.77
C ASN A 122 6.69 -26.86 -8.59
N ASN A 123 7.44 -26.19 -7.72
CA ASN A 123 8.82 -26.54 -7.43
C ASN A 123 8.95 -27.91 -6.76
N PHE A 124 8.03 -28.27 -5.86
CA PHE A 124 8.02 -29.61 -5.26
C PHE A 124 7.85 -30.70 -6.32
N SER A 125 6.89 -30.53 -7.22
CA SER A 125 6.64 -31.48 -8.32
C SER A 125 7.87 -31.61 -9.23
N LYS A 126 8.45 -30.48 -9.64
CA LYS A 126 9.65 -30.45 -10.47
C LYS A 126 10.84 -31.14 -9.82
N MET A 127 11.13 -30.84 -8.55
CA MET A 127 12.23 -31.49 -7.83
C MET A 127 12.01 -33.01 -7.68
N ALA A 128 10.76 -33.44 -7.46
CA ALA A 128 10.42 -34.85 -7.36
C ALA A 128 10.64 -35.58 -8.70
N GLU A 129 10.22 -34.97 -9.81
CA GLU A 129 10.44 -35.47 -11.17
C GLU A 129 11.93 -35.57 -11.51
N GLU A 130 12.70 -34.50 -11.30
CA GLU A 130 14.15 -34.48 -11.57
C GLU A 130 14.87 -35.56 -10.75
N LYS A 131 14.52 -35.72 -9.47
CA LYS A 131 15.11 -36.75 -8.61
C LYS A 131 14.77 -38.15 -9.09
N LEU A 132 13.55 -38.38 -9.57
CA LEU A 132 13.14 -39.67 -10.13
C LEU A 132 13.91 -39.98 -11.41
N ILE A 133 14.03 -39.02 -12.33
CA ILE A 133 14.78 -39.15 -13.58
C ILE A 133 16.23 -39.54 -13.29
N LEU A 134 16.90 -38.79 -12.42
CA LEU A 134 18.28 -39.08 -12.01
C LEU A 134 18.43 -40.49 -11.43
N LYS A 135 17.46 -40.95 -10.63
CA LYS A 135 17.48 -42.30 -10.06
C LYS A 135 17.29 -43.37 -11.12
N MET A 136 16.40 -43.16 -12.08
CA MET A 136 16.19 -44.11 -13.19
C MET A 136 17.42 -44.19 -14.08
N GLU A 137 18.05 -43.06 -14.38
CA GLU A 137 19.27 -43.01 -15.18
C GLU A 137 20.44 -43.69 -14.46
N GLN A 138 20.64 -43.42 -13.17
CA GLN A 138 21.64 -44.11 -12.36
C GLN A 138 21.43 -45.63 -12.32
N ILE A 139 20.18 -46.11 -12.20
CA ILE A 139 19.88 -47.54 -12.22
C ILE A 139 20.20 -48.14 -13.58
N LYS A 140 19.87 -47.43 -14.66
CA LYS A 140 20.16 -47.86 -16.04
C LYS A 140 21.66 -47.97 -16.28
N GLU A 141 22.42 -46.94 -15.95
CA GLU A 141 23.89 -46.93 -16.08
C GLU A 141 24.54 -48.03 -15.25
N ASN A 142 24.09 -48.25 -14.01
CA ASN A 142 24.58 -49.34 -13.16
C ASN A 142 24.32 -50.71 -13.78
N ARG A 143 23.14 -50.92 -14.35
CA ARG A 143 22.78 -52.17 -15.03
C ARG A 143 23.64 -52.38 -16.27
N GLU A 144 23.83 -51.35 -17.08
CA GLU A 144 24.67 -51.39 -18.29
C GLU A 144 26.13 -51.64 -17.95
N ALA A 145 26.68 -50.98 -16.93
CA ALA A 145 28.04 -51.20 -16.44
C ALA A 145 28.25 -52.63 -15.94
N ASN A 146 27.29 -53.18 -15.18
CA ASN A 146 27.36 -54.57 -14.73
C ASN A 146 27.34 -55.56 -15.90
N LEU A 147 26.44 -55.37 -16.87
CA LEU A 147 26.39 -56.20 -18.07
C LEU A 147 27.67 -56.09 -18.91
N ALA A 148 28.19 -54.87 -19.09
CA ALA A 148 29.44 -54.63 -19.80
C ALA A 148 30.62 -55.34 -19.11
N ALA A 149 30.69 -55.29 -17.78
CA ALA A 149 31.72 -55.98 -17.00
C ALA A 149 31.64 -57.51 -17.18
N ILE A 150 30.44 -58.09 -17.18
CA ILE A 150 30.23 -59.52 -17.45
C ILE A 150 30.69 -59.87 -18.86
N ILE A 151 30.27 -59.09 -19.88
CA ILE A 151 30.64 -59.32 -21.28
C ILE A 151 32.17 -59.24 -21.46
N GLU A 152 32.85 -58.27 -20.85
CA GLU A 152 34.30 -58.17 -20.96
C GLU A 152 35.04 -59.32 -20.27
N ARG A 153 34.53 -59.82 -19.14
CA ARG A 153 35.09 -61.04 -18.51
C ARG A 153 34.96 -62.26 -19.44
N LEU A 154 33.81 -62.43 -20.08
CA LEU A 154 33.59 -63.51 -21.06
C LEU A 154 34.50 -63.37 -22.29
N ARG A 155 34.60 -62.16 -22.86
CA ARG A 155 35.52 -61.87 -23.98
C ARG A 155 36.97 -62.12 -23.60
N GLY A 156 37.37 -61.75 -22.38
CA GLY A 156 38.69 -62.04 -21.83
C GLY A 156 38.98 -63.54 -21.75
N MET A 157 38.01 -64.35 -21.28
CA MET A 157 38.13 -65.81 -21.30
C MET A 157 38.26 -66.36 -22.72
N LEU A 158 37.44 -65.89 -23.66
CA LEU A 158 37.50 -66.33 -25.05
C LEU A 158 38.86 -66.02 -25.69
N ARG A 159 39.40 -64.82 -25.46
CA ARG A 159 40.75 -64.42 -25.92
C ARG A 159 41.83 -65.34 -25.35
N ARG A 160 41.76 -65.69 -24.05
CA ARG A 160 42.70 -66.63 -23.42
C ARG A 160 42.63 -68.01 -24.07
N CYS A 161 41.44 -68.58 -24.23
CA CYS A 161 41.26 -69.89 -24.88
C CYS A 161 41.78 -69.90 -26.33
N ALA A 162 41.48 -68.85 -27.10
CA ALA A 162 41.98 -68.69 -28.46
C ALA A 162 43.51 -68.58 -28.51
N GLY A 163 44.12 -67.83 -27.57
CA GLY A 163 45.57 -67.72 -27.41
C GLY A 163 46.23 -69.05 -27.10
N THR A 164 45.66 -69.85 -26.18
CA THR A 164 46.14 -71.20 -25.87
C THR A 164 46.05 -72.12 -27.09
N ARG A 165 44.94 -72.08 -27.83
CA ARG A 165 44.76 -72.85 -29.07
C ARG A 165 45.82 -72.46 -30.11
N SER A 166 45.98 -71.16 -30.38
CA SER A 166 46.97 -70.66 -31.34
C SER A 166 48.40 -71.05 -30.94
N SER A 167 48.74 -70.91 -29.66
CA SER A 167 50.07 -71.31 -29.14
C SER A 167 50.31 -72.80 -29.36
N ARG A 168 49.31 -73.65 -29.12
CA ARG A 168 49.39 -75.09 -29.39
C ARG A 168 49.59 -75.39 -30.88
N TRP A 169 48.86 -74.71 -31.78
CA TRP A 169 49.03 -74.87 -33.23
C TRP A 169 50.43 -74.45 -33.69
N ASN A 170 50.95 -73.34 -33.17
CA ASN A 170 52.30 -72.87 -33.47
C ASN A 170 53.36 -73.88 -33.01
N CYS A 171 53.26 -74.41 -31.78
CA CYS A 171 54.17 -75.46 -31.30
C CYS A 171 54.15 -76.72 -32.17
N LEU A 172 52.96 -77.13 -32.66
CA LEU A 172 52.84 -78.27 -33.57
C LEU A 172 53.48 -77.98 -34.92
N ALA A 173 53.28 -76.78 -35.47
CA ALA A 173 53.91 -76.35 -36.72
C ALA A 173 55.44 -76.31 -36.59
N GLU A 174 55.96 -75.70 -35.53
CA GLU A 174 57.40 -75.69 -35.22
C GLU A 174 57.98 -77.10 -35.06
N ALA A 175 57.23 -78.04 -34.44
CA ALA A 175 57.65 -79.43 -34.33
C ALA A 175 57.68 -80.13 -35.70
N MET A 176 56.74 -79.84 -36.60
CA MET A 176 56.73 -80.38 -37.96
C MET A 176 57.87 -79.81 -38.82
N GLU A 177 58.16 -78.52 -38.70
CA GLU A 177 59.30 -77.87 -39.37
C GLU A 177 60.64 -78.34 -38.78
N GLY A 178 60.70 -78.54 -37.47
CA GLY A 178 61.86 -79.07 -36.74
C GLY A 178 62.16 -80.55 -36.99
N MET A 179 61.22 -81.32 -37.55
CA MET A 179 61.48 -82.67 -38.07
C MET A 179 62.27 -82.67 -39.39
N ALA A 180 62.69 -81.50 -39.88
CA ALA A 180 63.71 -81.35 -40.92
C ALA A 180 65.09 -80.93 -40.39
N ARG A 181 65.56 -81.49 -39.26
CA ARG A 181 66.95 -81.98 -39.00
C ARG A 181 67.19 -82.18 -37.49
N PRO A 182 67.81 -83.30 -37.06
CA PRO A 182 68.15 -83.50 -35.67
C PRO A 182 69.43 -82.73 -35.32
N THR A 183 69.36 -81.75 -34.41
CA THR A 183 70.50 -81.42 -33.56
C THR A 183 70.06 -81.24 -32.12
N ILE A 184 70.83 -81.88 -31.26
CA ILE A 184 70.59 -82.20 -29.86
C ILE A 184 70.62 -80.93 -29.00
N ARG A 185 69.72 -80.88 -28.02
CA ARG A 185 69.56 -79.92 -26.89
C ARG A 185 68.47 -78.87 -27.09
N LYS A 186 67.23 -79.25 -26.79
CA LYS A 186 66.33 -78.44 -25.96
C LYS A 186 65.32 -79.37 -25.30
N SER A 187 65.18 -79.21 -23.98
CA SER A 187 64.36 -80.06 -23.12
C SER A 187 62.91 -80.12 -23.63
N PRO A 188 62.22 -81.27 -23.46
CA PRO A 188 60.84 -81.41 -23.91
C PRO A 188 59.96 -80.37 -23.20
N CYS A 189 59.23 -79.59 -23.99
CA CYS A 189 58.13 -78.77 -23.50
C CYS A 189 57.22 -79.70 -22.68
N LEU A 190 57.22 -79.50 -21.36
CA LEU A 190 56.30 -80.19 -20.47
C LEU A 190 54.89 -79.89 -20.96
N TYR A 191 54.20 -80.93 -21.43
CA TYR A 191 52.80 -80.92 -21.79
C TYR A 191 52.00 -80.57 -20.53
N TYR A 192 51.81 -79.28 -20.27
CA TYR A 192 50.85 -78.83 -19.29
C TYR A 192 49.47 -78.98 -19.92
N ASN A 193 48.82 -80.10 -19.62
CA ASN A 193 47.38 -80.27 -19.77
C ASN A 193 46.68 -79.37 -18.73
N GLY A 194 46.78 -78.05 -18.91
CA GLY A 194 45.97 -77.09 -18.18
C GLY A 194 44.58 -77.10 -18.80
N SER A 195 43.70 -77.96 -18.28
CA SER A 195 42.26 -77.85 -18.51
C SER A 195 41.84 -76.41 -18.24
N CYS A 196 41.23 -75.74 -19.22
CA CYS A 196 40.48 -74.53 -18.95
C CYS A 196 39.20 -74.94 -18.22
N ASP A 197 39.32 -75.23 -16.93
CA ASP A 197 38.17 -75.56 -16.09
C ASP A 197 37.28 -74.32 -15.99
N ILE A 198 36.12 -74.42 -16.64
CA ILE A 198 35.03 -73.43 -16.58
C ILE A 198 34.38 -73.60 -15.20
N SER A 199 34.97 -72.99 -14.18
CA SER A 199 34.30 -72.80 -12.90
C SER A 199 33.42 -71.55 -12.99
N MET A 200 32.15 -71.76 -13.36
CA MET A 200 31.11 -70.77 -13.11
C MET A 200 30.94 -70.68 -11.58
N GLY A 201 31.58 -69.70 -10.96
CA GLY A 201 31.32 -69.36 -9.57
C GLY A 201 29.89 -68.85 -9.44
N ASN A 202 29.09 -69.52 -8.60
CA ASN A 202 27.74 -69.11 -8.22
C ASN A 202 27.74 -67.66 -7.72
N VAL A 203 26.84 -66.85 -8.27
CA VAL A 203 26.43 -65.53 -7.78
C VAL A 203 25.03 -65.67 -7.20
#